data_AF-A0A1E5Q8C5-F1
#
_entry.id   AF-A0A1E5Q8C5-F1
#
_cell.length_a   1.000
_cell.length_b   1.000
_cell.length_c   1.000
_cell.angle_alpha   90.00
_cell.angle_beta   90.00
_cell.angle_gamma   90.00
#
_symmetry.space_group_name_H-M   'P 1'
#
loop_
_entity.id
_entity.type
_entity.pdbx_description
1 polymer ?
#
loop_
_entity_poly.entity_id
_entity_poly.type
_entity_poly.pdbx_seq_one_letter_code
_entity_poly.pdbx_strand_id
1 'polypeptide(L)'
;MTRISAKEIALQLRRKRSSAMAQAVVSAFTERLQEEAVKQGGYLSQAHIKQLDIEFQAKADQLTNVFEQAFQDAAREQEELKWSAIKRPAFDRLIVKRFEHLFVHRGADGIPHGSVSRRLLPGFFLALNMMLGPDDLRKFHNRCDLAVDRIMKGKLPVDWDFVDKDAEILEIILDAQYAIAVHFEDTARRSTWFTQIVNSHLAPPTHDHAADANWELSHRALHMLLNGLMSDLHKAVSDDLAWRHFKDRHPEADRTSIAVILERFD
;
A
#
# COMPACT_ATOMS: atom_id res chain seq x y z
N MET A 1 2.81 -20.74 -26.72
CA MET A 1 3.48 -19.51 -26.23
C MET A 1 3.40 -19.49 -24.71
N THR A 2 4.51 -19.80 -24.04
CA THR A 2 4.63 -19.87 -22.57
C THR A 2 4.58 -18.45 -22.00
N ARG A 3 3.57 -18.15 -21.18
CA ARG A 3 3.45 -16.87 -20.47
C ARG A 3 4.50 -16.83 -19.36
N ILE A 4 5.55 -16.03 -19.54
CA ILE A 4 6.54 -15.76 -18.51
C ILE A 4 5.85 -14.96 -17.39
N SER A 5 5.98 -15.42 -16.15
CA SER A 5 5.36 -14.76 -15.00
C SER A 5 6.04 -13.42 -14.71
N ALA A 6 5.30 -12.44 -14.15
CA ALA A 6 5.86 -11.15 -13.74
C ALA A 6 7.05 -11.30 -12.77
N LYS A 7 7.06 -12.38 -11.97
CA LYS A 7 8.14 -12.72 -11.04
C LYS A 7 9.43 -13.13 -11.78
N GLU A 8 9.31 -13.84 -12.89
CA GLU A 8 10.45 -14.23 -13.74
C GLU A 8 11.01 -13.03 -14.52
N ILE A 9 10.16 -12.12 -15.00
CA ILE A 9 10.59 -10.88 -15.66
C ILE A 9 11.36 -9.98 -14.67
N ALA A 10 10.85 -9.80 -13.46
CA ALA A 10 11.52 -9.02 -12.41
C ALA A 10 12.88 -9.64 -12.02
N LEU A 11 12.95 -10.96 -11.91
CA LEU A 11 14.21 -11.66 -11.62
C LEU A 11 15.23 -11.51 -12.75
N GLN A 12 14.79 -11.57 -14.01
CA GLN A 12 15.66 -11.35 -15.17
C GLN A 12 16.19 -9.91 -15.24
N LEU A 13 15.36 -8.91 -14.94
CA LEU A 13 15.77 -7.51 -14.89
C LEU A 13 16.80 -7.25 -13.80
N ARG A 14 16.61 -7.83 -12.59
CA ARG A 14 17.59 -7.76 -11.50
C ARG A 14 18.94 -8.36 -11.90
N ARG A 15 18.92 -9.54 -12.53
CA ARG A 15 20.13 -10.19 -13.04
C ARG A 15 20.83 -9.35 -14.11
N LYS A 16 20.08 -8.77 -15.05
CA LYS A 16 20.66 -7.87 -16.07
C LYS A 16 21.32 -6.63 -15.46
N ARG A 17 20.67 -5.98 -14.48
CA ARG A 17 21.24 -4.79 -13.80
C ARG A 17 22.50 -5.14 -13.00
N SER A 18 22.45 -6.22 -12.20
CA SER A 18 23.63 -6.71 -11.46
C SER A 18 24.80 -7.07 -12.38
N SER A 19 24.50 -7.73 -13.52
CA SER A 19 25.51 -8.06 -14.53
C SER A 19 26.09 -6.81 -15.19
N ALA A 20 25.28 -5.81 -15.52
CA ALA A 20 25.75 -4.57 -16.13
C ALA A 20 26.66 -3.77 -15.19
N MET A 21 26.32 -3.72 -13.90
CA MET A 21 27.15 -3.06 -12.88
C MET A 21 28.49 -3.79 -12.70
N ALA A 22 28.48 -5.12 -12.58
CA ALA A 22 29.71 -5.90 -12.48
C ALA A 22 30.60 -5.72 -13.72
N GLN A 23 30.00 -5.69 -14.91
CA GLN A 23 30.72 -5.52 -16.16
C GLN A 23 31.33 -4.12 -16.30
N ALA A 24 30.61 -3.07 -15.88
CA ALA A 24 31.14 -1.71 -15.86
C ALA A 24 32.36 -1.57 -14.92
N VAL A 25 32.33 -2.21 -13.75
CA VAL A 25 33.47 -2.22 -12.81
C VAL A 25 34.68 -2.94 -13.42
N VAL A 26 34.48 -4.13 -13.99
CA VAL A 26 35.57 -4.91 -14.63
C VAL A 26 36.15 -4.16 -15.84
N SER A 27 35.31 -3.53 -16.66
CA SER A 27 35.75 -2.73 -17.79
C SER A 27 36.59 -1.53 -17.35
N ALA A 28 36.13 -0.75 -16.38
CA ALA A 28 36.87 0.40 -15.86
C ALA A 28 38.22 -0.02 -15.25
N PHE A 29 38.27 -1.17 -14.57
CA PHE A 29 39.50 -1.73 -14.02
C PHE A 29 40.50 -2.11 -15.11
N THR A 30 39.99 -2.77 -16.16
CA THR A 30 40.80 -3.25 -17.28
C THR A 30 41.33 -2.10 -18.13
N GLU A 31 40.51 -1.10 -18.42
CA GLU A 31 40.92 0.13 -19.12
C GLU A 31 42.03 0.85 -18.36
N ARG A 32 41.90 0.98 -17.04
CA ARG A 32 42.90 1.65 -16.23
C ARG A 32 44.22 0.90 -16.16
N LEU A 33 44.18 -0.44 -16.09
CA LEU A 33 45.37 -1.27 -16.19
C LEU A 33 46.07 -1.11 -17.54
N GLN A 34 45.30 -1.03 -18.63
CA GLN A 34 45.83 -0.81 -19.97
C GLN A 34 46.47 0.58 -20.13
N GLU A 35 45.82 1.63 -19.62
CA GLU A 35 46.38 2.99 -19.62
C GLU A 35 47.72 3.05 -18.89
N GLU A 36 47.79 2.45 -17.70
CA GLU A 36 49.02 2.46 -16.91
C GLU A 36 50.10 1.58 -17.54
N ALA A 37 49.73 0.43 -18.11
CA ALA A 37 50.67 -0.38 -18.89
C ALA A 37 51.24 0.41 -20.08
N VAL A 38 50.43 1.18 -20.80
CA VAL A 38 50.90 2.03 -21.92
C VAL A 38 51.84 3.13 -21.43
N LYS A 39 51.51 3.81 -20.33
CA LYS A 39 52.36 4.86 -19.74
C LYS A 39 53.73 4.34 -19.31
N GLN A 40 53.78 3.09 -18.85
CA GLN A 40 54.99 2.44 -18.35
C GLN A 40 55.73 1.63 -19.43
N GLY A 41 55.40 1.82 -20.71
CA GLY A 41 56.13 1.19 -21.83
C GLY A 41 55.74 -0.26 -22.12
N GLY A 42 54.53 -0.66 -21.75
CA GLY A 42 53.94 -1.97 -22.03
C GLY A 42 54.06 -3.00 -20.90
N TYR A 43 54.62 -2.63 -19.75
CA TYR A 43 54.81 -3.53 -18.61
C TYR A 43 54.38 -2.88 -17.28
N LEU A 44 53.74 -3.68 -16.42
CA LEU A 44 53.37 -3.28 -15.06
C LEU A 44 54.28 -4.00 -14.07
N SER A 45 55.08 -3.23 -13.32
CA SER A 45 55.90 -3.77 -12.24
C SER A 45 55.04 -4.05 -11.01
N GLN A 46 55.55 -4.87 -10.08
CA GLN A 46 54.85 -5.13 -8.82
C GLN A 46 54.61 -3.86 -8.00
N ALA A 47 55.49 -2.85 -8.12
CA ALA A 47 55.31 -1.55 -7.49
C ALA A 47 54.16 -0.76 -8.12
N HIS A 48 54.01 -0.80 -9.45
CA HIS A 48 52.91 -0.15 -10.15
C HIS A 48 51.56 -0.79 -9.82
N ILE A 49 51.53 -2.13 -9.70
CA ILE A 49 50.31 -2.86 -9.27
C ILE A 49 49.91 -2.45 -7.85
N LYS A 50 50.86 -2.35 -6.91
CA LYS A 50 50.57 -1.89 -5.54
C LYS A 50 50.07 -0.45 -5.49
N GLN A 51 50.60 0.43 -6.33
CA GLN A 51 50.15 1.82 -6.40
C GLN A 51 48.72 1.92 -6.95
N LEU A 52 48.44 1.16 -8.01
CA LEU A 52 47.09 1.05 -8.57
C LEU A 52 46.11 0.48 -7.54
N ASP A 53 46.51 -0.53 -6.77
CA ASP A 53 45.67 -1.12 -5.70
C ASP A 53 45.27 -0.08 -4.64
N ILE A 54 46.20 0.78 -4.22
CA ILE A 54 45.91 1.89 -3.29
C ILE A 54 44.91 2.89 -3.92
N GLU A 55 45.11 3.26 -5.18
CA GLU A 55 44.19 4.15 -5.90
C GLU A 55 42.80 3.53 -6.09
N PHE A 56 42.75 2.22 -6.33
CA PHE A 56 41.50 1.48 -6.48
C PHE A 56 40.78 1.33 -5.15
N GLN A 57 41.48 1.10 -4.04
CA GLN A 57 40.87 1.03 -2.72
C GLN A 57 40.25 2.38 -2.32
N ALA A 58 40.94 3.49 -2.58
CA ALA A 58 40.40 4.83 -2.36
C ALA A 58 39.17 5.13 -3.23
N LYS A 59 39.14 4.62 -4.47
CA LYS A 59 37.96 4.70 -5.34
C LYS A 59 36.85 3.72 -4.94
N ALA A 60 37.17 2.58 -4.36
CA ALA A 60 36.20 1.62 -3.85
C ALA A 60 35.40 2.23 -2.69
N ASP A 61 36.03 3.00 -1.82
CA ASP A 61 35.35 3.75 -0.75
C ASP A 61 34.41 4.83 -1.34
N GLN A 62 34.82 5.54 -2.38
CA GLN A 62 33.95 6.50 -3.09
C GLN A 62 32.79 5.82 -3.82
N LEU A 63 33.05 4.66 -4.44
CA LEU A 63 32.06 3.84 -5.09
C LEU A 63 31.11 3.20 -4.07
N THR A 64 31.53 2.98 -2.83
CA THR A 64 30.66 2.45 -1.77
C THR A 64 29.49 3.38 -1.52
N ASN A 65 29.71 4.71 -1.47
CA ASN A 65 28.63 5.68 -1.35
C ASN A 65 27.72 5.70 -2.58
N VAL A 66 28.29 5.56 -3.79
CA VAL A 66 27.51 5.49 -5.04
C VAL A 66 26.69 4.20 -5.12
N PHE A 67 27.24 3.07 -4.66
CA PHE A 67 26.55 1.78 -4.57
C PHE A 67 25.49 1.81 -3.48
N GLU A 68 25.79 2.35 -2.31
CA GLU A 68 24.83 2.50 -1.22
C GLU A 68 23.68 3.41 -1.65
N GLN A 69 23.96 4.52 -2.34
CA GLN A 69 22.93 5.37 -2.93
C GLN A 69 22.17 4.67 -4.06
N ALA A 70 22.83 3.91 -4.95
CA ALA A 70 22.15 3.13 -5.98
C ALA A 70 21.34 1.95 -5.41
N PHE A 71 21.74 1.39 -4.26
CA PHE A 71 21.01 0.36 -3.53
C PHE A 71 19.86 0.97 -2.73
N GLN A 72 20.02 2.15 -2.16
CA GLN A 72 18.96 2.92 -1.51
C GLN A 72 17.96 3.42 -2.54
N ASP A 73 18.41 3.93 -3.68
CA ASP A 73 17.57 4.34 -4.81
C ASP A 73 16.92 3.12 -5.47
N ALA A 74 17.58 1.97 -5.55
CA ALA A 74 16.93 0.73 -5.98
C ALA A 74 15.97 0.18 -4.92
N ALA A 75 16.23 0.38 -3.62
CA ALA A 75 15.33 0.02 -2.54
C ALA A 75 14.12 0.97 -2.49
N ARG A 76 14.33 2.25 -2.81
CA ARG A 76 13.33 3.31 -2.89
C ARG A 76 12.53 3.23 -4.18
N GLU A 77 13.15 2.88 -5.32
CA GLU A 77 12.49 2.52 -6.57
C GLU A 77 11.79 1.16 -6.41
N GLN A 78 12.30 0.22 -5.61
CA GLN A 78 11.62 -1.03 -5.27
C GLN A 78 10.50 -0.82 -4.23
N GLU A 79 10.60 0.16 -3.34
CA GLU A 79 9.52 0.61 -2.46
C GLU A 79 8.48 1.38 -3.27
N GLU A 80 8.86 2.34 -4.08
CA GLU A 80 8.01 3.05 -5.03
C GLU A 80 7.41 2.11 -6.07
N LEU A 81 8.08 1.02 -6.50
CA LEU A 81 7.49 -0.06 -7.31
C LEU A 81 6.62 -1.01 -6.46
N LYS A 82 6.93 -1.25 -5.18
CA LYS A 82 6.00 -1.94 -4.23
C LYS A 82 4.74 -1.12 -3.98
N TRP A 83 4.82 0.22 -4.04
CA TRP A 83 3.74 1.15 -3.78
C TRP A 83 2.99 1.57 -5.07
N SER A 84 3.67 1.66 -6.22
CA SER A 84 3.10 2.06 -7.52
C SER A 84 2.68 0.89 -8.40
N ALA A 85 3.19 -0.33 -8.17
CA ALA A 85 2.71 -1.56 -8.79
C ALA A 85 1.80 -2.37 -7.85
N ILE A 86 0.52 -1.97 -7.79
CA ILE A 86 -0.58 -2.86 -8.20
C ILE A 86 -0.66 -4.20 -7.43
N LYS A 87 -1.12 -4.13 -6.18
CA LYS A 87 -2.34 -4.79 -5.67
C LYS A 87 -2.43 -4.38 -4.20
N ARG A 88 -3.19 -3.32 -3.88
CA ARG A 88 -3.93 -3.40 -2.62
C ARG A 88 -4.69 -4.73 -2.72
N PRO A 89 -4.56 -5.65 -1.75
CA PRO A 89 -5.41 -6.83 -1.71
C PRO A 89 -6.85 -6.42 -2.00
N ALA A 90 -7.63 -7.24 -2.71
CA ALA A 90 -8.93 -6.81 -3.22
C ALA A 90 -9.80 -6.17 -2.13
N PHE A 91 -9.78 -6.76 -0.93
CA PHE A 91 -10.43 -6.25 0.27
C PHE A 91 -10.06 -4.80 0.61
N ASP A 92 -8.76 -4.46 0.72
CA ASP A 92 -8.28 -3.13 1.09
C ASP A 92 -8.74 -2.04 0.12
N ARG A 93 -8.87 -2.40 -1.16
CA ARG A 93 -9.36 -1.46 -2.17
C ARG A 93 -10.87 -1.27 -2.04
N LEU A 94 -11.60 -2.37 -1.88
CA LEU A 94 -13.07 -2.36 -1.80
C LEU A 94 -13.57 -1.69 -0.51
N ILE A 95 -12.90 -1.91 0.63
CA ILE A 95 -13.27 -1.25 1.88
C ILE A 95 -13.01 0.26 1.83
N VAL A 96 -11.91 0.68 1.19
CA VAL A 96 -11.59 2.11 1.02
C VAL A 96 -12.56 2.78 0.05
N LYS A 97 -13.08 2.05 -0.95
CA LYS A 97 -14.06 2.57 -1.91
C LYS A 97 -15.31 3.16 -1.21
N ARG A 98 -15.66 2.67 -0.02
CA ARG A 98 -16.79 3.17 0.77
C ARG A 98 -16.66 4.61 1.25
N PHE A 99 -15.43 5.09 1.43
CA PHE A 99 -15.16 6.45 1.86
C PHE A 99 -14.19 7.20 0.93
N GLU A 100 -13.83 6.64 -0.22
CA GLU A 100 -12.84 7.25 -1.13
C GLU A 100 -13.27 8.61 -1.68
N HIS A 101 -14.58 8.84 -1.76
CA HIS A 101 -15.20 10.10 -2.18
C HIS A 101 -14.96 11.24 -1.16
N LEU A 102 -14.55 10.93 0.07
CA LEU A 102 -14.19 11.91 1.09
C LEU A 102 -12.74 12.37 0.98
N PHE A 103 -11.91 11.66 0.19
CA PHE A 103 -10.52 12.02 0.09
C PHE A 103 -10.32 13.41 -0.47
N VAL A 104 -9.26 14.08 -0.03
CA VAL A 104 -8.89 15.37 -0.61
C VAL A 104 -8.44 15.17 -2.05
N HIS A 105 -9.12 15.81 -3.00
CA HIS A 105 -8.75 15.91 -4.40
C HIS A 105 -8.78 17.36 -4.84
N ARG A 106 -7.97 17.73 -5.83
CA ARG A 106 -8.11 19.04 -6.48
C ARG A 106 -9.18 18.95 -7.56
N GLY A 107 -10.18 19.82 -7.47
CA GLY A 107 -11.16 20.02 -8.53
C GLY A 107 -10.54 20.65 -9.78
N ALA A 108 -11.31 20.72 -10.87
CA ALA A 108 -10.90 21.38 -12.11
C ALA A 108 -10.62 22.88 -11.94
N ASP A 109 -11.17 23.48 -10.88
CA ASP A 109 -10.98 24.85 -10.42
C ASP A 109 -9.71 25.03 -9.54
N GLY A 110 -9.00 23.95 -9.25
CA GLY A 110 -7.82 23.96 -8.37
C GLY A 110 -8.15 24.06 -6.88
N ILE A 111 -9.43 24.07 -6.49
CA ILE A 111 -9.86 24.12 -5.11
C ILE A 111 -9.76 22.70 -4.51
N PRO A 112 -9.15 22.54 -3.32
CA PRO A 112 -9.18 21.28 -2.59
C PRO A 112 -10.61 20.96 -2.15
N HIS A 113 -11.16 19.86 -2.65
CA HIS A 113 -12.42 19.27 -2.18
C HIS A 113 -12.11 18.00 -1.39
N GLY A 114 -12.96 17.66 -0.44
CA GLY A 114 -12.77 16.51 0.45
C GLY A 114 -12.28 16.91 1.84
N SER A 115 -12.48 16.01 2.80
CA SER A 115 -12.25 16.26 4.23
C SER A 115 -11.21 15.33 4.84
N VAL A 116 -10.74 14.35 4.06
CA VAL A 116 -9.96 13.22 4.54
C VAL A 116 -8.67 13.07 3.73
N SER A 117 -7.49 13.01 4.36
CA SER A 117 -6.24 12.79 3.62
C SER A 117 -5.97 11.30 3.39
N ARG A 118 -5.44 10.93 2.22
CA ARG A 118 -4.94 9.56 1.96
C ARG A 118 -3.78 9.15 2.87
N ARG A 119 -3.12 10.10 3.53
CA ARG A 119 -2.05 9.86 4.51
C ARG A 119 -2.53 9.02 5.70
N LEU A 120 -3.83 8.98 5.97
CA LEU A 120 -4.40 8.17 7.07
C LEU A 120 -4.33 6.66 6.83
N LEU A 121 -4.19 6.23 5.57
CA LEU A 121 -4.40 4.83 5.17
C LEU A 121 -3.51 3.82 5.92
N PRO A 122 -2.22 4.08 6.19
CA PRO A 122 -1.41 3.17 7.00
C PRO A 122 -1.96 2.98 8.42
N GLY A 123 -2.28 4.08 9.11
CA GLY A 123 -2.88 4.03 10.44
C GLY A 123 -4.28 3.40 10.46
N PHE A 124 -5.08 3.61 9.41
CA PHE A 124 -6.38 2.97 9.23
C PHE A 124 -6.26 1.45 9.14
N PHE A 125 -5.38 0.92 8.28
CA PHE A 125 -5.20 -0.53 8.15
C PHE A 125 -4.57 -1.15 9.40
N LEU A 126 -3.70 -0.42 10.09
CA LEU A 126 -3.19 -0.84 11.41
C LEU A 126 -4.34 -0.98 12.42
N ALA A 127 -5.22 0.03 12.51
CA ALA A 127 -6.39 -0.03 13.38
C ALA A 127 -7.33 -1.18 13.02
N LEU A 128 -7.58 -1.44 11.73
CA LEU A 128 -8.36 -2.60 11.29
C LEU A 128 -7.73 -3.92 11.74
N ASN A 129 -6.42 -4.08 11.54
CA ASN A 129 -5.69 -5.28 11.97
C ASN A 129 -5.74 -5.47 13.49
N MET A 130 -5.71 -4.38 14.27
CA MET A 130 -5.83 -4.44 15.73
C MET A 130 -7.25 -4.76 16.21
N MET A 131 -8.28 -4.34 15.48
CA MET A 131 -9.67 -4.64 15.80
C MET A 131 -10.04 -6.08 15.43
N LEU A 132 -9.85 -6.44 14.16
CA LEU A 132 -10.28 -7.72 13.61
C LEU A 132 -9.31 -8.87 13.93
N GLY A 133 -8.06 -8.53 14.22
CA GLY A 133 -7.00 -9.52 14.33
C GLY A 133 -6.55 -10.07 12.98
N PRO A 134 -5.37 -10.73 12.95
CA PRO A 134 -4.73 -11.16 11.71
C PRO A 134 -5.46 -12.31 11.01
N ASP A 135 -6.25 -13.11 11.74
CA ASP A 135 -6.94 -14.27 11.19
C ASP A 135 -8.21 -13.89 10.45
N ASP A 136 -9.05 -13.04 11.05
CA ASP A 136 -10.29 -12.60 10.40
C ASP A 136 -10.01 -11.64 9.25
N LEU A 137 -9.03 -10.73 9.41
CA LEU A 137 -8.58 -9.88 8.31
C LEU A 137 -8.09 -10.73 7.12
N ARG A 138 -7.30 -11.78 7.38
CA ARG A 138 -6.85 -12.72 6.34
C ARG A 138 -8.00 -13.47 5.67
N LYS A 139 -9.06 -13.84 6.41
CA LYS A 139 -10.26 -14.44 5.82
C LYS A 139 -10.95 -13.48 4.84
N PHE A 140 -11.10 -12.21 5.21
CA PHE A 140 -11.68 -11.20 4.31
C PHE A 140 -10.85 -10.99 3.05
N HIS A 141 -9.53 -10.87 3.19
CA HIS A 141 -8.62 -10.80 2.05
C HIS A 141 -8.78 -11.99 1.10
N ASN A 142 -8.71 -13.21 1.63
CA ASN A 142 -8.81 -14.43 0.83
C ASN A 142 -10.17 -14.54 0.12
N ARG A 143 -11.27 -14.25 0.81
CA ARG A 143 -12.62 -14.26 0.22
C ARG A 143 -12.74 -13.24 -0.91
N CYS A 144 -12.26 -12.01 -0.71
CA CYS A 144 -12.27 -10.99 -1.75
C CYS A 144 -11.40 -11.38 -2.95
N ASP A 145 -10.19 -11.89 -2.74
CA ASP A 145 -9.29 -12.27 -3.83
C ASP A 145 -9.88 -13.42 -4.68
N LEU A 146 -10.49 -14.43 -4.03
CA LEU A 146 -11.20 -15.52 -4.72
C LEU A 146 -12.40 -15.00 -5.53
N ALA A 147 -13.20 -14.10 -4.95
CA ALA A 147 -14.34 -13.50 -5.63
C ALA A 147 -13.88 -12.67 -6.84
N VAL A 148 -12.84 -11.85 -6.70
CA VAL A 148 -12.27 -11.07 -7.82
C VAL A 148 -11.75 -11.98 -8.92
N ASP A 149 -11.01 -13.04 -8.58
CA ASP A 149 -10.50 -13.99 -9.59
C ASP A 149 -11.66 -14.67 -10.35
N ARG A 150 -12.76 -15.01 -9.65
CA ARG A 150 -13.97 -15.58 -10.25
C ARG A 150 -14.68 -14.59 -11.18
N ILE A 151 -14.84 -13.34 -10.75
CA ILE A 151 -15.54 -12.27 -11.49
C ILE A 151 -14.74 -11.90 -12.74
N MET A 152 -13.43 -11.69 -12.58
CA MET A 152 -12.57 -11.23 -13.65
C MET A 152 -12.20 -12.36 -14.62
N LYS A 153 -12.20 -13.63 -14.19
CA LYS A 153 -11.81 -14.79 -15.01
C LYS A 153 -10.46 -14.59 -15.71
N GLY A 154 -9.51 -13.96 -15.02
CA GLY A 154 -8.19 -13.62 -15.55
C GLY A 154 -8.14 -12.47 -16.57
N LYS A 155 -9.24 -11.74 -16.78
CA LYS A 155 -9.23 -10.49 -17.56
C LYS A 155 -8.47 -9.40 -16.80
N LEU A 156 -7.63 -8.67 -17.52
CA LEU A 156 -6.87 -7.54 -17.00
C LEU A 156 -6.97 -6.36 -17.99
N PRO A 157 -6.99 -5.11 -17.52
CA PRO A 157 -6.95 -4.68 -16.10
C PRO A 157 -8.25 -5.02 -15.33
N VAL A 158 -8.18 -5.03 -13.99
CA VAL A 158 -9.36 -5.27 -13.13
C VAL A 158 -10.29 -4.05 -13.20
N ASP A 159 -11.53 -4.29 -13.59
CA ASP A 159 -12.60 -3.29 -13.51
C ASP A 159 -13.19 -3.31 -12.11
N TRP A 160 -12.74 -2.38 -11.28
CA TRP A 160 -13.14 -2.31 -9.87
C TRP A 160 -14.57 -1.81 -9.68
N ASP A 161 -15.12 -1.05 -10.62
CA ASP A 161 -16.52 -0.60 -10.56
C ASP A 161 -17.47 -1.74 -10.92
N PHE A 162 -17.03 -2.65 -11.79
CA PHE A 162 -17.74 -3.89 -12.07
C PHE A 162 -17.66 -4.86 -10.88
N VAL A 163 -16.46 -5.08 -10.32
CA VAL A 163 -16.25 -5.95 -9.15
C VAL A 163 -17.06 -5.48 -7.95
N ASP A 164 -17.12 -4.18 -7.69
CA ASP A 164 -17.83 -3.62 -6.54
C ASP A 164 -19.35 -3.84 -6.56
N LYS A 165 -19.91 -4.18 -7.72
CA LYS A 165 -21.34 -4.46 -7.90
C LYS A 165 -21.68 -5.95 -7.73
N ASP A 166 -20.70 -6.83 -7.56
CA ASP A 166 -20.94 -8.26 -7.38
C ASP A 166 -21.52 -8.54 -5.98
N ALA A 167 -22.55 -9.39 -5.93
CA ALA A 167 -23.27 -9.69 -4.69
C ALA A 167 -22.37 -10.32 -3.62
N GLU A 168 -21.43 -11.20 -3.99
CA GLU A 168 -20.52 -11.83 -3.03
C GLU A 168 -19.54 -10.79 -2.46
N ILE A 169 -19.07 -9.85 -3.29
CA ILE A 169 -18.22 -8.75 -2.84
C ILE A 169 -18.96 -7.87 -1.83
N LEU A 170 -20.21 -7.51 -2.11
CA LEU A 170 -21.04 -6.73 -1.20
C LEU A 170 -21.26 -7.46 0.13
N GLU A 171 -21.50 -8.77 0.10
CA GLU A 171 -21.63 -9.60 1.30
C GLU A 171 -20.35 -9.64 2.14
N ILE A 172 -19.18 -9.79 1.51
CA ILE A 172 -17.89 -9.81 2.22
C ILE A 172 -17.61 -8.45 2.88
N ILE A 173 -17.88 -7.35 2.18
CA ILE A 173 -17.69 -6.00 2.73
C ILE A 173 -18.66 -5.73 3.87
N LEU A 174 -19.91 -6.16 3.74
CA LEU A 174 -20.91 -6.03 4.80
C LEU A 174 -20.51 -6.82 6.06
N ASP A 175 -19.93 -8.01 5.91
CA ASP A 175 -19.40 -8.80 7.03
C ASP A 175 -18.27 -8.07 7.76
N ALA A 176 -17.36 -7.46 6.99
CA ALA A 176 -16.26 -6.71 7.57
C ALA A 176 -16.75 -5.44 8.27
N GLN A 177 -17.72 -4.72 7.69
CA GLN A 177 -18.36 -3.57 8.33
C GLN A 177 -19.01 -3.94 9.65
N TYR A 178 -19.74 -5.07 9.69
CA TYR A 178 -20.32 -5.58 10.94
C TYR A 178 -19.25 -5.86 11.99
N ALA A 179 -18.21 -6.62 11.62
CA ALA A 179 -17.13 -6.95 12.53
C ALA A 179 -16.44 -5.70 13.08
N ILE A 180 -16.24 -4.66 12.25
CA ILE A 180 -15.70 -3.37 12.70
C ILE A 180 -16.69 -2.65 13.63
N ALA A 181 -17.98 -2.57 13.25
CA ALA A 181 -19.01 -1.83 13.99
C ALA A 181 -19.15 -2.32 15.43
N VAL A 182 -19.08 -3.64 15.67
CA VAL A 182 -19.18 -4.22 17.03
C VAL A 182 -18.10 -3.67 17.97
N HIS A 183 -16.92 -3.28 17.48
CA HIS A 183 -15.88 -2.66 18.33
C HIS A 183 -16.21 -1.24 18.81
N PHE A 184 -17.24 -0.61 18.25
CA PHE A 184 -17.70 0.74 18.57
C PHE A 184 -18.92 0.79 19.50
N GLU A 185 -19.20 -0.29 20.24
CA GLU A 185 -20.21 -0.30 21.30
C GLU A 185 -19.98 0.83 22.33
N ASP A 186 -18.72 1.06 22.74
CA ASP A 186 -18.26 2.29 23.40
C ASP A 186 -17.63 3.23 22.36
N THR A 187 -18.50 3.96 21.67
CA THR A 187 -18.14 4.80 20.53
C THR A 187 -17.18 5.92 20.92
N ALA A 188 -17.34 6.51 22.10
CA ALA A 188 -16.48 7.60 22.56
C ALA A 188 -15.05 7.10 22.76
N ARG A 189 -14.88 6.04 23.55
CA ARG A 189 -13.55 5.46 23.81
C ARG A 189 -12.90 4.92 22.53
N ARG A 190 -13.68 4.21 21.70
CA ARG A 190 -13.15 3.61 20.47
C ARG A 190 -12.75 4.67 19.45
N SER A 191 -13.52 5.74 19.32
CA SER A 191 -13.19 6.88 18.44
C SER A 191 -11.89 7.58 18.86
N THR A 192 -11.68 7.80 20.16
CA THR A 192 -10.43 8.38 20.67
C THR A 192 -9.24 7.48 20.36
N TRP A 193 -9.36 6.17 20.66
CA TRP A 193 -8.31 5.20 20.35
C TRP A 193 -7.97 5.17 18.85
N PHE A 194 -9.00 5.12 17.99
CA PHE A 194 -8.83 5.06 16.55
C PHE A 194 -8.11 6.31 16.03
N THR A 195 -8.53 7.49 16.49
CA THR A 195 -7.90 8.76 16.14
C THR A 195 -6.42 8.80 16.51
N GLN A 196 -6.08 8.33 17.71
CA GLN A 196 -4.68 8.27 18.16
C GLN A 196 -3.85 7.35 17.28
N ILE A 197 -4.32 6.12 17.01
CA ILE A 197 -3.61 5.16 16.15
C ILE A 197 -3.39 5.75 14.75
N VAL A 198 -4.42 6.35 14.16
CA VAL A 198 -4.31 6.95 12.83
C VAL A 198 -3.32 8.10 12.80
N ASN A 199 -3.42 9.06 13.73
CA ASN A 199 -2.57 10.24 13.73
C ASN A 199 -1.10 9.91 14.03
N SER A 200 -0.83 8.89 14.86
CA SER A 200 0.54 8.42 15.10
C SER A 200 1.18 7.67 13.91
N HIS A 201 0.39 7.29 12.91
CA HIS A 201 0.84 6.51 11.76
C HIS A 201 0.44 7.14 10.41
N LEU A 202 0.33 8.46 10.37
CA LEU A 202 0.14 9.17 9.11
C LEU A 202 1.36 8.96 8.20
N ALA A 203 1.12 8.68 6.93
CA ALA A 203 2.18 8.72 5.93
C ALA A 203 2.82 10.12 5.91
N PRO A 204 4.11 10.26 5.57
CA PRO A 204 4.69 11.58 5.34
C PRO A 204 3.93 12.30 4.21
N PRO A 205 3.85 13.63 4.25
CA PRO A 205 3.27 14.38 3.13
C PRO A 205 4.16 14.24 1.89
N THR A 206 3.57 14.37 0.71
CA THR A 206 4.30 14.26 -0.56
C THR A 206 5.41 15.30 -0.68
N HIS A 207 5.19 16.49 -0.12
CA HIS A 207 6.18 17.55 0.04
C HIS A 207 5.74 18.51 1.16
N ASP A 208 6.65 19.34 1.68
CA ASP A 208 6.43 20.20 2.85
C ASP A 208 5.25 21.18 2.69
N HIS A 209 4.98 21.61 1.45
CA HIS A 209 3.86 22.51 1.12
C HIS A 209 2.61 21.80 0.61
N ALA A 210 2.47 20.49 0.83
CA ALA A 210 1.29 19.76 0.40
C ALA A 210 0.05 20.30 1.14
N ALA A 211 -1.10 20.32 0.46
CA ALA A 211 -2.33 20.86 1.04
C ALA A 211 -2.75 20.12 2.33
N ASP A 212 -2.31 18.87 2.47
CA ASP A 212 -2.56 18.01 3.62
C ASP A 212 -1.32 17.82 4.51
N ALA A 213 -0.28 18.66 4.41
CA ALA A 213 0.97 18.51 5.17
C ALA A 213 0.77 18.53 6.69
N ASN A 214 -0.12 19.40 7.17
CA ASN A 214 -0.49 19.50 8.58
C ASN A 214 -1.86 18.85 8.86
N TRP A 215 -2.34 17.99 7.95
CA TRP A 215 -3.61 17.31 8.15
C TRP A 215 -3.47 16.24 9.24
N GLU A 216 -4.43 16.23 10.14
CA GLU A 216 -4.65 15.17 11.13
C GLU A 216 -6.12 14.76 11.12
N LEU A 217 -6.40 13.53 11.55
CA LEU A 217 -7.76 13.05 11.71
C LEU A 217 -8.40 13.79 12.88
N SER A 218 -9.29 14.73 12.57
CA SER A 218 -10.16 15.39 13.54
C SER A 218 -11.36 14.52 13.88
N HIS A 219 -12.05 14.83 14.99
CA HIS A 219 -13.29 14.14 15.37
C HIS A 219 -14.36 14.22 14.27
N ARG A 220 -14.52 15.39 13.63
CA ARG A 220 -15.44 15.56 12.50
C ARG A 220 -15.04 14.69 11.30
N ALA A 221 -13.75 14.66 10.95
CA ALA A 221 -13.25 13.83 9.85
C ALA A 221 -13.43 12.33 10.14
N LEU A 222 -13.25 11.91 11.38
CA LEU A 222 -13.53 10.54 11.82
C LEU A 222 -15.01 10.19 11.66
N HIS A 223 -15.94 11.06 12.08
CA HIS A 223 -17.37 10.82 11.91
C HIS A 223 -17.74 10.61 10.44
N MET A 224 -17.29 11.51 9.55
CA MET A 224 -17.54 11.34 8.10
C MET A 224 -16.92 10.05 7.56
N LEU A 225 -15.70 9.71 7.98
CA LEU A 225 -15.01 8.48 7.59
C LEU A 225 -15.80 7.24 8.02
N LEU A 226 -16.23 7.17 9.29
CA LEU A 226 -16.97 6.02 9.83
C LEU A 226 -18.36 5.89 9.20
N ASN A 227 -19.06 7.00 8.98
CA ASN A 227 -20.34 6.99 8.28
C ASN A 227 -20.18 6.46 6.83
N GLY A 228 -19.20 6.98 6.08
CA GLY A 228 -18.88 6.47 4.75
C GLY A 228 -18.50 4.98 4.76
N LEU A 229 -17.63 4.58 5.70
CA LEU A 229 -17.17 3.21 5.87
C LEU A 229 -18.32 2.23 6.16
N MET A 230 -19.31 2.62 6.97
CA MET A 230 -20.44 1.77 7.39
C MET A 230 -21.69 1.92 6.54
N SER A 231 -21.61 2.65 5.42
CA SER A 231 -22.77 3.01 4.60
C SER A 231 -23.58 1.81 4.08
N ASP A 232 -22.97 0.65 3.81
CA ASP A 232 -23.73 -0.53 3.37
C ASP A 232 -24.38 -1.27 4.55
N LEU A 233 -23.74 -1.30 5.72
CA LEU A 233 -24.35 -1.81 6.94
C LEU A 233 -25.57 -0.98 7.35
N HIS A 234 -25.49 0.35 7.22
CA HIS A 234 -26.63 1.26 7.37
C HIS A 234 -27.80 0.90 6.46
N LYS A 235 -27.54 0.68 5.16
CA LYS A 235 -28.56 0.23 4.21
C LYS A 235 -29.13 -1.13 4.59
N ALA A 236 -28.28 -2.08 4.96
CA ALA A 236 -28.71 -3.44 5.32
C ALA A 236 -29.56 -3.47 6.59
N VAL A 237 -29.24 -2.65 7.59
CA VAL A 237 -30.04 -2.50 8.82
C VAL A 237 -31.37 -1.82 8.54
N SER A 238 -31.45 -0.95 7.53
CA SER A 238 -32.68 -0.24 7.16
C SER A 238 -33.63 -1.07 6.28
N ASP A 239 -33.12 -2.10 5.61
CA ASP A 239 -33.90 -2.95 4.69
C ASP A 239 -34.17 -4.33 5.30
N ASP A 240 -35.44 -4.72 5.39
CA ASP A 240 -35.85 -5.98 6.03
C ASP A 240 -35.34 -7.24 5.31
N LEU A 241 -35.26 -7.21 3.99
CA LEU A 241 -34.81 -8.34 3.19
C LEU A 241 -33.28 -8.48 3.30
N ALA A 242 -32.56 -7.37 3.14
CA ALA A 242 -31.10 -7.33 3.32
C ALA A 242 -30.70 -7.75 4.74
N TRP A 243 -31.43 -7.29 5.75
CA TRP A 243 -31.21 -7.68 7.14
C TRP A 243 -31.41 -9.19 7.35
N ARG A 244 -32.46 -9.79 6.78
CA ARG A 244 -32.68 -11.25 6.89
C ARG A 244 -31.53 -12.05 6.28
N HIS A 245 -31.12 -11.71 5.07
CA HIS A 245 -29.97 -12.36 4.42
C HIS A 245 -28.65 -12.17 5.19
N PHE A 246 -28.47 -11.00 5.81
CA PHE A 246 -27.34 -10.76 6.69
C PHE A 246 -27.42 -11.62 7.97
N LYS A 247 -28.59 -11.71 8.60
CA LYS A 247 -28.84 -12.47 9.83
C LYS A 247 -28.63 -13.97 9.66
N ASP A 248 -28.91 -14.52 8.47
CA ASP A 248 -28.62 -15.92 8.16
C ASP A 248 -27.12 -16.24 8.23
N ARG A 249 -26.26 -15.25 7.97
CA ARG A 249 -24.79 -15.37 8.00
C ARG A 249 -24.20 -15.00 9.37
N HIS A 250 -24.89 -14.14 10.14
CA HIS A 250 -24.53 -13.73 11.50
C HIS A 250 -25.71 -13.92 12.48
N PRO A 251 -26.02 -15.16 12.90
CA PRO A 251 -27.17 -15.47 13.75
C PRO A 251 -27.17 -14.76 15.11
N GLU A 252 -26.03 -14.28 15.56
CA GLU A 252 -25.82 -13.51 16.79
C GLU A 252 -26.11 -12.01 16.63
N ALA A 253 -26.13 -11.47 15.40
CA ALA A 253 -26.20 -10.03 15.16
C ALA A 253 -27.54 -9.39 15.59
N ASP A 254 -27.53 -8.46 16.53
CA ASP A 254 -28.76 -7.78 16.96
C ASP A 254 -29.01 -6.48 16.17
N ARG A 255 -30.16 -6.39 15.49
CA ARG A 255 -30.50 -5.26 14.60
C ARG A 255 -30.53 -3.95 15.36
N THR A 256 -31.14 -3.96 16.55
CA THR A 256 -31.33 -2.76 17.37
C THR A 256 -29.99 -2.26 17.91
N SER A 257 -29.16 -3.16 18.44
CA SER A 257 -27.82 -2.80 18.94
C SER A 257 -26.94 -2.20 17.84
N ILE A 258 -26.96 -2.78 16.64
CA ILE A 258 -26.19 -2.24 15.50
C ILE A 258 -26.74 -0.89 15.07
N ALA A 259 -28.07 -0.73 14.98
CA ALA A 259 -28.68 0.56 14.64
C ALA A 259 -28.24 1.68 15.60
N VAL A 260 -28.24 1.40 16.92
CA VAL A 260 -27.77 2.35 17.94
C VAL A 260 -26.30 2.71 17.77
N ILE A 261 -25.44 1.76 17.38
CA ILE A 261 -24.03 2.05 17.10
C ILE A 261 -23.91 2.96 15.88
N LEU A 262 -24.67 2.68 14.82
CA LEU A 262 -24.62 3.41 13.56
C LEU A 262 -25.16 4.84 13.67
N GLU A 263 -26.23 5.05 14.43
CA GLU A 263 -26.81 6.38 14.70
C GLU A 263 -25.82 7.34 15.37
N ARG A 264 -24.80 6.81 16.08
CA ARG A 264 -23.77 7.65 16.71
C ARG A 264 -22.76 8.22 15.69
N PHE A 265 -22.82 7.77 14.45
CA PHE A 265 -21.97 8.24 13.35
C PHE A 265 -22.71 9.16 12.36
N ASP A 266 -24.03 9.27 12.47
CA ASP A 266 -24.87 10.21 11.71
C ASP A 266 -24.84 11.62 12.30
#